data_AF-A0AAV0RNN4-F1
#
_entry.id   AF-A0AAV0RNN4-F1
#
_cell.length_a   1.000
_cell.length_b   1.000
_cell.length_c   1.000
_cell.angle_alpha   90.00
_cell.angle_beta   90.00
_cell.angle_gamma   90.00
#
_symmetry.space_group_name_H-M   'P 1'
#
loop_
_entity.id
_entity.type
_entity.pdbx_description
1 polymer ?
#
loop_
_entity_poly.entity_id
_entity_poly.type
_entity_poly.pdbx_seq_one_letter_code
_entity_poly.pdbx_strand_id
1 'polypeptide(L)' 'MEVMDLDHDCFLVKLDNEQDYFKALTDGPWTIFDHYILVQQWSPRFKTSDPLPKKMIVWVQLPA' A
#
# COMPACT_ATOMS: atom_id res chain seq x y z
N MET A 1 9.05 -11.14 7.90
CA MET A 1 8.62 -9.86 7.31
C MET A 1 9.87 -9.07 6.95
N GLU A 2 10.02 -8.76 5.68
CA GLU A 2 11.13 -7.95 5.15
C GLU A 2 10.54 -6.72 4.45
N VAL A 3 11.22 -5.58 4.57
CA VAL A 3 10.83 -4.34 3.89
C VAL A 3 12.02 -3.84 3.10
N MET A 4 11.81 -3.61 1.81
CA MET A 4 12.79 -3.03 0.90
C MET A 4 12.29 -1.67 0.41
N ASP A 5 13.15 -0.67 0.48
CA ASP A 5 12.92 0.64 -0.14
C ASP A 5 13.15 0.53 -1.65
N LEU A 6 12.22 1.05 -2.46
CA LEU A 6 12.27 1.03 -3.92
C LEU A 6 12.47 2.44 -4.54
N ASP A 7 12.73 3.47 -3.71
CA ASP A 7 12.72 4.89 -4.02
C ASP A 7 11.33 5.48 -4.33
N HIS A 8 11.22 6.81 -4.34
CA HIS A 8 9.97 7.56 -4.62
C HIS A 8 8.81 7.21 -3.67
N ASP A 9 9.09 7.11 -2.37
CA ASP A 9 8.12 6.77 -1.32
C ASP A 9 7.40 5.43 -1.54
N CYS A 10 8.02 4.53 -2.33
CA CYS A 10 7.52 3.20 -2.59
C CYS A 10 8.30 2.15 -1.80
N PHE A 11 7.57 1.29 -1.08
CA PHE A 11 8.15 0.23 -0.27
C PHE A 11 7.62 -1.13 -0.73
N LEU A 12 8.51 -2.11 -0.81
CA LEU A 12 8.15 -3.50 -1.01
C LEU A 12 8.18 -4.24 0.31
N VAL A 13 7.01 -4.69 0.75
CA VAL A 13 6.86 -5.49 1.96
C VAL A 13 6.68 -6.95 1.57
N LYS A 14 7.57 -7.81 2.05
CA LYS A 14 7.46 -9.26 1.92
C LYS A 14 6.92 -9.84 3.22
N LEU A 15 5.77 -10.48 3.12
CA LEU A 15 5.09 -11.16 4.21
C LEU A 15 5.27 -12.67 4.04
N ASP A 16 5.55 -13.36 5.15
CA ASP A 16 5.79 -14.82 5.15
C ASP A 16 4.50 -15.62 5.35
N ASN A 17 3.44 -14.95 5.82
CA ASN A 17 2.13 -15.53 6.09
C ASN A 17 1.10 -15.00 5.10
N GLU A 18 0.41 -15.92 4.42
CA GLU A 18 -0.66 -15.62 3.47
C GLU A 18 -1.82 -14.86 4.13
N GLN A 19 -2.17 -15.18 5.39
CA GLN A 19 -3.24 -14.49 6.09
C GLN A 19 -2.91 -13.01 6.32
N ASP A 20 -1.65 -12.71 6.66
CA ASP A 20 -1.21 -11.33 6.88
C ASP A 20 -1.11 -10.57 5.55
N TYR A 21 -0.72 -11.25 4.47
CA TYR A 21 -0.77 -10.71 3.11
C TYR A 21 -2.19 -10.32 2.69
N PHE A 22 -3.16 -11.22 2.88
CA PHE A 22 -4.55 -10.92 2.53
C PHE A 22 -5.09 -9.77 3.36
N LYS A 23 -4.88 -9.78 4.69
CA LYS A 23 -5.28 -8.67 5.55
C LYS A 23 -4.71 -7.35 5.06
N ALA A 24 -3.41 -7.27 4.81
CA ALA A 24 -2.76 -6.06 4.30
C ALA A 24 -3.38 -5.56 2.98
N LEU A 25 -3.80 -6.47 2.10
CA LEU A 25 -4.39 -6.10 0.81
C LEU A 25 -5.89 -5.74 0.90
N THR A 26 -6.65 -6.38 1.78
CA THR A 26 -8.13 -6.29 1.79
C THR A 26 -8.70 -5.41 2.90
N ASP A 27 -8.03 -5.34 4.05
CA ASP A 27 -8.57 -4.66 5.25
C ASP A 27 -8.31 -3.14 5.22
N GLY A 28 -7.75 -2.64 4.11
CA GLY A 28 -7.50 -1.22 3.87
C GLY A 28 -8.77 -0.40 3.68
N PRO A 29 -8.66 0.93 3.67
CA PRO A 29 -7.48 1.78 3.47
C PRO A 29 -6.69 2.01 4.75
N TRP A 30 -5.37 1.99 4.59
CA TRP A 30 -4.41 2.13 5.67
C TRP A 30 -3.92 3.56 5.78
N THR A 31 -3.70 4.01 7.02
CA THR A 31 -3.07 5.30 7.30
C THR A 31 -1.87 5.10 8.21
N ILE A 32 -0.78 5.81 7.93
CA ILE A 32 0.39 5.88 8.80
C ILE A 32 0.66 7.37 9.01
N PHE A 33 0.64 7.81 10.27
CA PHE A 33 0.79 9.24 10.63
C PHE A 33 -0.15 10.16 9.84
N ASP A 34 -1.42 9.81 9.72
CA ASP A 34 -2.45 10.53 8.94
C ASP A 34 -2.20 10.62 7.42
N HIS A 35 -1.20 9.90 6.91
CA HIS A 35 -0.97 9.75 5.47
C HIS A 35 -1.59 8.45 4.97
N TYR A 36 -2.42 8.54 3.94
CA TYR A 36 -2.96 7.36 3.27
C TYR A 36 -1.85 6.64 2.51
N ILE A 37 -1.72 5.34 2.76
CA ILE A 37 -0.79 4.51 2.01
C ILE A 37 -1.56 3.66 0.97
N LEU A 38 -0.92 3.48 -0.17
CA LEU A 38 -1.43 2.62 -1.23
C LEU A 38 -0.83 1.24 -1.07
N VAL A 39 -1.69 0.26 -0.80
CA VAL A 39 -1.31 -1.15 -0.80
C VAL A 39 -1.78 -1.78 -2.10
N GLN A 40 -0.85 -2.42 -2.81
CA GLN A 40 -1.15 -3.20 -3.99
C GLN A 40 -0.31 -4.47 -4.00
N GLN A 41 -0.79 -5.49 -4.72
CA GLN A 41 0.01 -6.67 -4.97
C GLN A 41 1.27 -6.31 -5.75
N TRP A 42 2.40 -6.86 -5.34
CA TRP A 42 3.66 -6.67 -6.06
C TRP A 42 3.56 -7.22 -7.49
N SER A 43 4.11 -6.46 -8.43
CA SER A 43 4.21 -6.85 -9.84
C SER A 43 5.65 -6.66 -10.31
N PRO A 44 6.23 -7.60 -11.07
CA PRO A 44 7.57 -7.45 -11.63
C PRO A 44 7.67 -6.31 -12.65
N ARG A 45 6.54 -5.77 -13.11
CA ARG A 45 6.47 -4.61 -14.01
C ARG A 45 6.30 -3.28 -13.26
N PHE A 46 6.21 -3.31 -11.93
CA PHE A 46 6.09 -2.11 -11.12
C PHE A 46 7.36 -1.27 -11.26
N LYS A 47 7.18 0.01 -11.59
CA LYS A 47 8.25 1.01 -11.59
C LYS A 47 7.87 2.13 -10.65
N THR A 48 8.80 2.52 -9.79
CA THR A 48 8.58 3.63 -8.85
C THR A 48 8.49 4.99 -9.54
N SER A 49 8.96 5.08 -10.79
CA SER A 49 8.79 6.25 -11.64
C SER A 49 7.45 6.31 -12.38
N ASP A 50 6.64 5.25 -12.36
CA ASP A 50 5.31 5.30 -12.95
C ASP A 50 4.41 6.20 -12.09
N PRO A 51 3.50 6.99 -12.70
CA PRO A 51 2.59 7.81 -11.94
C PRO A 51 1.75 6.96 -10.99
N LEU A 52 1.58 7.45 -9.76
CA LEU A 52 0.74 6.85 -8.73
C LEU A 52 -0.61 6.38 -9.31
N PRO A 53 -1.20 5.28 -8.79
CA PRO A 53 -2.47 4.75 -9.25
C PRO A 53 -3.52 5.85 -9.43
N LYS A 54 -4.09 5.96 -10.64
CA LYS A 54 -5.07 7.01 -11.00
C LYS A 54 -6.37 6.98 -10.19
N LYS A 55 -6.60 5.91 -9.41
CA LYS A 55 -7.80 5.72 -8.58
C LYS A 55 -7.37 5.11 -7.25
N MET A 56 -7.89 5.69 -6.17
CA MET A 56 -7.67 5.25 -4.80
C MET A 56 -9.03 5.15 -4.09
N ILE A 57 -9.19 4.12 -3.26
CA ILE A 57 -10.31 4.00 -2.32
C ILE A 57 -9.82 4.57 -0.99
N VAL A 58 -10.49 5.60 -0.48
CA VAL A 58 -10.22 6.20 0.84
C VAL A 58 -11.50 6.23 1.67
N TRP A 59 -11.37 6.07 2.99
CA TRP A 59 -12.45 6.41 3.90
C TRP A 59 -12.40 7.91 4.17
N VAL A 60 -13.51 8.60 3.91
CA VAL A 60 -13.70 9.99 4.31
C VAL A 60 -14.64 9.98 5.53
N GLN A 61 -14.16 10.47 6.66
CA GLN A 61 -15.01 10.73 7.82
C GLN A 61 -15.51 12.18 7.73
N LEU A 62 -16.81 12.38 7.53
CA LEU A 62 -17.40 13.70 7.55
C LEU A 62 -17.57 14.16 9.01
N PRO A 63 -17.32 15.45 9.31
CA PRO A 63 -17.71 16.01 10.60
C PRO A 63 -19.24 15.92 10.77
N ALA A 64 -19.68 15.68 12.00
CA ALA A 64 -21.09 15.66 12.38
C ALA A 64 -21.70 17.07 12.39
#